data_AF-A0A7J0F1F1-F1
#
_entry.id   AF-A0A7J0F1F1-F1
#
_cell.length_a   1.000
_cell.length_b   1.000
_cell.length_c   1.000
_cell.angle_alpha   90.00
_cell.angle_beta   90.00
_cell.angle_gamma   90.00
#
_symmetry.space_group_name_H-M   'P 1'
#
loop_
_entity.id
_entity.type
_entity.pdbx_description
1 polymer ?
#
loop_
_entity_poly.entity_id
_entity_poly.type
_entity_poly.pdbx_seq_one_letter_code
_entity_poly.pdbx_strand_id
1 'polypeptide(L)'
;MASASVAENILTGVILPTDKERVDQLSLDQVITKLLHVLGQGVVLGSSLAIRSRDIMNDASFHIARAKSVEMEMARAQNRAKDLEGLLAEFGESKEARIKKLIVEKFKSSEDFQEAVEDVSSKYFSEGINFFKRRLAHHHPNLGIDLDGMDMDRDLLEKEEADVEEDKEKGEGKGDNSPLSP
;
A
#
# COMPACT_ATOMS: atom_id res chain seq x y z
N MET A 1 -13.24 35.54 27.23
CA MET A 1 -14.04 36.40 28.13
C MET A 1 -14.81 35.50 29.09
N ALA A 2 -14.21 35.18 30.24
CA ALA A 2 -14.86 34.46 31.33
C ALA A 2 -15.22 35.49 32.41
N SER A 3 -16.49 35.49 32.80
CA SER A 3 -17.19 36.52 33.55
C SER A 3 -16.72 36.67 35.00
N ALA A 4 -16.50 37.92 35.42
CA ALA A 4 -16.21 38.33 36.80
C ALA A 4 -17.30 37.96 37.82
N SER A 5 -18.47 37.49 37.35
CA SER A 5 -19.66 37.16 38.16
C SER A 5 -19.53 35.90 39.02
N VAL A 6 -18.57 35.01 38.79
CA VAL A 6 -18.46 33.74 39.56
C VAL A 6 -17.69 33.94 40.87
N ALA A 7 -16.86 34.98 40.99
CA ALA A 7 -16.04 35.20 42.18
C ALA A 7 -16.81 35.80 43.37
N GLU A 8 -17.90 36.54 43.14
CA GLU A 8 -18.66 37.19 44.23
C GLU A 8 -19.52 36.22 45.05
N ASN A 9 -19.88 35.05 44.51
CA ASN A 9 -20.78 34.12 45.20
C ASN A 9 -20.09 33.19 46.21
N ILE A 10 -18.76 33.20 46.32
CA ILE A 10 -18.04 32.35 47.30
C ILE A 10 -17.86 33.07 48.64
N LEU A 11 -17.81 34.41 48.67
CA LEU A 11 -17.63 35.15 49.93
C LEU A 11 -18.93 35.29 50.75
N THR A 12 -20.09 35.25 50.10
CA THR A 12 -21.39 35.51 50.76
C THR A 12 -21.91 34.31 51.56
N GLY A 13 -21.36 33.11 51.36
CA GLY A 13 -21.83 31.87 52.02
C GLY A 13 -21.16 31.53 53.36
N VAL A 14 -20.06 32.19 53.74
CA VAL A 14 -19.26 31.79 54.93
C VAL A 14 -19.60 32.62 56.18
N ILE A 15 -20.31 33.73 56.04
CA ILE A 15 -20.73 34.54 57.20
C ILE A 15 -22.21 34.29 57.45
N LEU A 16 -22.50 33.38 58.39
CA LEU A 16 -23.82 33.28 59.01
C LEU A 16 -24.23 34.66 59.56
N PRO A 17 -25.40 35.22 59.21
CA PRO A 17 -25.93 36.40 59.88
C PRO A 17 -26.52 35.94 61.23
N THR A 18 -25.66 35.77 62.23
CA THR A 18 -26.13 35.56 63.60
C THR A 18 -26.41 36.92 64.23
N ASP A 19 -27.70 37.19 64.46
CA ASP A 19 -28.32 38.19 65.35
C ASP A 19 -27.52 39.45 65.68
N LYS A 20 -28.01 40.59 65.19
CA LYS A 20 -27.48 41.94 65.47
C LYS A 20 -27.68 42.44 66.92
N GLU A 21 -28.27 41.65 67.83
CA GLU A 21 -28.66 42.11 69.17
C GLU A 21 -27.71 41.74 70.32
N ARG A 22 -26.55 41.11 70.06
CA ARG A 22 -25.59 40.73 71.15
C ARG A 22 -24.11 40.95 70.82
N VAL A 23 -23.74 42.15 70.37
CA VAL A 23 -22.33 42.48 70.06
C VAL A 23 -21.55 43.02 71.27
N ASP A 24 -22.21 43.52 72.32
CA ASP A 24 -21.53 44.29 73.38
C ASP A 24 -20.88 43.46 74.51
N GLN A 25 -20.63 42.17 74.33
CA GLN A 25 -19.99 41.38 75.40
C GLN A 25 -19.15 40.17 74.94
N LEU A 26 -18.59 40.20 73.74
CA LEU A 26 -17.55 39.25 73.38
C LEU A 26 -16.22 39.76 73.94
N SER A 27 -15.58 38.96 74.81
CA SER A 27 -14.22 39.28 75.25
C SER A 27 -13.28 39.28 74.03
N LEU A 28 -12.25 40.12 74.08
CA LEU A 28 -11.23 40.21 73.02
C LEU A 28 -10.70 38.82 72.61
N ASP A 29 -10.57 37.94 73.60
CA ASP A 29 -10.13 36.55 73.43
C ASP A 29 -11.09 35.71 72.56
N GLN A 30 -12.41 35.91 72.69
CA GLN A 30 -13.41 35.25 71.83
C GLN A 30 -13.37 35.77 70.38
N VAL A 31 -13.11 37.06 70.18
CA VAL A 31 -12.97 37.64 68.83
C VAL A 31 -11.73 37.10 68.15
N ILE A 32 -10.58 37.09 68.84
CA ILE A 32 -9.32 36.56 68.33
C ILE A 32 -9.45 35.06 68.01
N THR A 33 -10.08 34.28 68.88
CA THR A 33 -10.25 32.83 68.67
C THR A 33 -11.14 32.55 67.45
N LYS A 34 -12.23 33.30 67.26
CA LYS A 34 -13.08 33.15 66.06
C LYS A 34 -12.35 33.58 64.80
N LEU A 35 -11.57 34.67 64.83
CA LEU A 35 -10.78 35.13 63.69
C LEU A 35 -9.72 34.09 63.30
N LEU A 36 -8.99 33.53 64.28
CA LEU A 36 -8.02 32.46 64.07
C LEU A 36 -8.68 31.18 63.55
N HIS A 37 -9.89 30.86 63.99
CA HIS A 37 -10.62 29.69 63.50
C HIS A 37 -11.03 29.85 62.03
N VAL A 38 -11.54 31.02 61.64
CA VAL A 38 -11.89 31.32 60.24
C VAL A 38 -10.65 31.35 59.35
N LEU A 39 -9.57 31.99 59.79
CA LEU A 39 -8.29 32.00 59.07
C LEU A 39 -7.68 30.59 58.97
N GLY A 40 -7.74 29.80 60.03
CA GLY A 40 -7.28 28.41 60.06
C GLY A 40 -8.08 27.52 59.11
N GLN A 41 -9.40 27.66 59.06
CA GLN A 41 -10.26 26.96 58.10
C GLN A 41 -9.97 27.39 56.65
N GLY A 42 -9.71 28.67 56.40
CA GLY A 42 -9.36 29.19 55.08
C GLY A 42 -8.04 28.63 54.53
N VAL A 43 -7.01 28.50 55.37
CA VAL A 43 -5.72 27.89 54.98
C VAL A 43 -5.87 26.40 54.69
N VAL A 44 -6.64 25.67 55.49
CA VAL A 44 -6.89 24.23 55.28
C VAL A 44 -7.69 23.97 54.00
N LEU A 45 -8.68 24.81 53.68
CA LEU A 45 -9.47 24.72 52.45
C LEU A 45 -8.64 25.08 51.19
N GLY A 46 -7.78 26.10 51.28
CA GLY A 46 -6.90 26.51 50.18
C GLY A 46 -5.89 25.42 49.78
N SER A 47 -5.29 24.74 50.77
CA SER A 47 -4.36 23.63 50.51
C SER A 47 -5.04 22.40 49.90
N SER A 48 -6.26 22.07 50.33
CA SER A 48 -7.01 20.93 49.77
C SER A 48 -7.44 21.17 48.32
N LEU A 49 -7.82 22.41 47.98
CA LEU A 49 -8.20 22.78 46.61
C LEU A 49 -7.01 22.77 45.65
N ALA A 50 -5.84 23.25 46.08
CA ALA A 50 -4.62 23.25 45.26
C ALA A 50 -4.09 21.83 44.98
N ILE A 51 -4.24 20.90 45.93
CA ILE A 51 -3.89 19.48 45.72
C ILE A 51 -4.84 18.85 44.69
N ARG A 52 -6.17 19.05 44.83
CA ARG A 52 -7.14 18.55 43.86
C ARG A 52 -6.97 19.14 42.46
N SER A 53 -6.64 20.42 42.32
CA SER A 53 -6.43 21.01 40.99
C SER A 53 -5.21 20.43 40.28
N ARG A 54 -4.18 20.05 41.03
CA ARG A 54 -2.97 19.41 40.49
C ARG A 54 -3.26 18.00 39.97
N ASP A 55 -4.05 17.23 40.70
CA ASP A 55 -4.42 15.87 40.30
C ASP A 55 -5.29 15.87 39.03
N ILE A 56 -6.26 16.79 38.93
CA ILE A 56 -7.11 16.94 37.73
C ILE A 56 -6.30 17.35 36.50
N MET A 57 -5.33 18.25 36.67
CA MET A 57 -4.48 18.70 35.56
C MET A 57 -3.58 17.57 35.04
N ASN A 58 -3.05 16.74 35.95
CA ASN A 58 -2.24 15.58 35.58
C ASN A 58 -3.07 14.53 34.83
N ASP A 59 -4.27 14.20 35.30
CA ASP A 59 -5.16 13.26 34.62
C ASP A 59 -5.54 13.74 33.20
N ALA A 60 -5.87 15.03 33.05
CA ALA A 60 -6.16 15.61 31.74
C ALA A 60 -4.96 15.49 30.77
N SER A 61 -3.75 15.75 31.26
CA SER A 61 -2.53 15.62 30.44
C SER A 61 -2.26 14.17 30.01
N PHE A 62 -2.52 13.21 30.90
CA PHE A 62 -2.37 11.78 30.63
C PHE A 62 -3.36 11.31 29.58
N HIS A 63 -4.63 11.72 29.68
CA HIS A 63 -5.65 11.41 28.68
C HIS A 63 -5.34 12.02 27.31
N ILE A 64 -4.85 13.25 27.26
CA ILE A 64 -4.43 13.89 26.00
C ILE A 64 -3.24 13.13 25.37
N ALA A 65 -2.24 12.77 26.16
CA ALA A 65 -1.09 12.00 25.67
C ALA A 65 -1.51 10.62 25.14
N ARG A 66 -2.41 9.94 25.86
CA ARG A 66 -2.97 8.65 25.44
C ARG A 66 -3.78 8.77 24.15
N ALA A 67 -4.65 9.77 24.03
CA ALA A 67 -5.43 10.01 22.82
C ALA A 67 -4.52 10.26 21.60
N LYS A 68 -3.50 11.12 21.75
CA LYS A 68 -2.50 11.36 20.71
C LYS A 68 -1.71 10.11 20.33
N SER A 69 -1.36 9.28 21.32
CA SER A 69 -0.69 8.00 21.05
C SER A 69 -1.56 7.06 20.23
N VAL A 70 -2.84 6.94 20.58
CA VAL A 70 -3.80 6.10 19.85
C VAL A 70 -4.01 6.62 18.43
N GLU A 71 -4.17 7.93 18.26
CA GLU A 71 -4.33 8.56 16.94
C GLU A 71 -3.11 8.29 16.04
N MET A 72 -1.90 8.45 16.58
CA MET A 72 -0.66 8.16 15.85
C MET A 72 -0.53 6.68 15.49
N GLU A 73 -0.93 5.77 16.39
CA GLU A 73 -0.94 4.34 16.12
C GLU A 73 -1.96 3.96 15.05
N MET A 74 -3.17 4.53 15.11
CA MET A 74 -4.20 4.35 14.09
C MET A 74 -3.74 4.85 12.71
N ALA A 75 -3.10 6.03 12.65
CA ALA A 75 -2.55 6.54 11.40
C ALA A 75 -1.47 5.59 10.83
N ARG A 76 -0.61 5.05 11.69
CA ARG A 76 0.40 4.07 11.28
C ARG A 76 -0.23 2.76 10.80
N ALA A 77 -1.28 2.28 11.47
CA ALA A 77 -2.03 1.09 11.06
C ALA A 77 -2.74 1.30 9.71
N GLN A 78 -3.35 2.47 9.49
CA GLN A 78 -3.98 2.82 8.22
C GLN A 78 -2.97 2.86 7.07
N ASN A 79 -1.78 3.44 7.28
CA ASN A 79 -0.75 3.46 6.25
C ASN A 79 -0.30 2.03 5.91
N ARG A 80 -0.08 1.17 6.91
CA ARG A 80 0.25 -0.26 6.68
C ARG A 80 -0.86 -0.99 5.93
N ALA A 81 -2.13 -0.70 6.24
CA ALA A 81 -3.25 -1.31 5.53
C ALA A 81 -3.28 -0.91 4.04
N LYS A 82 -3.01 0.36 3.73
CA LYS A 82 -2.88 0.84 2.34
C LYS A 82 -1.71 0.19 1.60
N ASP A 83 -0.56 0.07 2.25
CA ASP A 83 0.62 -0.59 1.65
C ASP A 83 0.31 -2.06 1.32
N LEU A 84 -0.36 -2.77 2.22
CA LEU A 84 -0.79 -4.15 2.00
C LEU A 84 -1.83 -4.27 0.87
N GLU A 85 -2.78 -3.34 0.78
CA GLU A 85 -3.76 -3.30 -0.31
C GLU A 85 -3.07 -3.10 -1.68
N GLY A 86 -2.07 -2.22 -1.76
CA GLY A 86 -1.25 -2.03 -2.96
C GLY A 86 -0.48 -3.29 -3.36
N LEU A 87 0.20 -3.94 -2.41
CA LEU A 87 0.92 -5.20 -2.67
C LEU A 87 -0.01 -6.32 -3.13
N LEU A 88 -1.24 -6.38 -2.60
CA LEU A 88 -2.21 -7.40 -2.96
C LEU A 88 -2.78 -7.19 -4.37
N ALA A 89 -2.98 -5.93 -4.78
CA ALA A 89 -3.34 -5.58 -6.15
C ALA A 89 -2.22 -5.95 -7.14
N GLU A 90 -0.97 -5.55 -6.85
CA GLU A 90 0.19 -5.86 -7.70
C GLU A 90 0.42 -7.38 -7.83
N PHE A 91 0.26 -8.12 -6.73
CA PHE A 91 0.37 -9.57 -6.74
C PHE A 91 -0.73 -10.22 -7.61
N GLY A 92 -1.96 -9.69 -7.55
CA GLY A 92 -3.08 -10.11 -8.39
C GLY A 92 -2.78 -9.92 -9.88
N GLU A 93 -2.35 -8.72 -10.26
CA GLU A 93 -2.01 -8.37 -11.64
C GLU A 93 -0.84 -9.21 -12.17
N SER A 94 0.22 -9.37 -11.37
CA SER A 94 1.40 -10.17 -11.72
C SER A 94 1.05 -11.64 -11.92
N LYS A 95 0.20 -12.20 -11.04
CA LYS A 95 -0.25 -13.60 -11.17
C LYS A 95 -1.11 -13.79 -12.41
N GLU A 96 -2.02 -12.87 -12.69
CA GLU A 96 -2.84 -12.91 -13.89
C GLU A 96 -2.00 -12.83 -15.17
N ALA A 97 -1.04 -11.90 -15.23
CA ALA A 97 -0.13 -11.76 -16.35
C ALA A 97 0.72 -13.03 -16.59
N ARG A 98 1.22 -13.65 -15.51
CA ARG A 98 1.97 -14.92 -15.59
C ARG A 98 1.11 -16.06 -16.11
N ILE A 99 -0.14 -16.18 -15.65
CA ILE A 99 -1.07 -17.21 -16.12
C ILE A 99 -1.39 -17.00 -17.60
N LYS A 100 -1.70 -15.76 -18.01
CA LYS A 100 -1.95 -15.40 -19.41
C LYS A 100 -0.76 -15.77 -20.30
N LYS A 101 0.46 -15.45 -19.87
CA LYS A 101 1.70 -15.81 -20.58
C LYS A 101 1.82 -17.32 -20.76
N LEU A 102 1.59 -18.10 -19.70
CA LEU A 102 1.70 -19.55 -19.72
C LEU A 102 0.63 -20.20 -20.62
N ILE A 103 -0.60 -19.68 -20.63
CA ILE A 103 -1.66 -20.15 -21.55
C ILE A 103 -1.26 -19.89 -23.00
N VAL A 104 -0.74 -18.70 -23.31
CA VAL A 104 -0.31 -18.34 -24.67
C VAL A 104 0.87 -19.21 -25.12
N GLU A 105 1.86 -19.42 -24.26
CA GLU A 105 3.00 -20.30 -24.58
C GLU A 105 2.54 -21.73 -24.82
N LYS A 106 1.65 -22.26 -23.96
CA LYS A 106 1.07 -23.60 -24.12
C LYS A 106 0.25 -23.73 -25.41
N PHE A 107 -0.50 -22.69 -25.79
CA PHE A 107 -1.24 -22.68 -27.05
C PHE A 107 -0.29 -22.65 -28.26
N LYS A 108 0.76 -21.83 -28.22
CA LYS A 108 1.78 -21.78 -29.28
C LYS A 108 2.56 -23.10 -29.43
N SER A 109 2.75 -23.84 -28.34
CA SER A 109 3.38 -25.16 -28.35
C SER A 109 2.40 -26.31 -28.58
N SER A 110 1.13 -26.02 -28.91
CA SER A 110 0.15 -27.07 -29.21
C SER A 110 0.30 -27.57 -30.64
N GLU A 111 0.07 -28.87 -30.84
CA GLU A 111 0.11 -29.54 -32.15
C GLU A 111 -0.88 -28.87 -33.11
N ASP A 112 -2.11 -28.57 -32.67
CA ASP A 112 -3.11 -27.85 -33.46
C ASP A 112 -2.60 -26.49 -33.99
N PHE A 113 -1.84 -25.75 -33.17
CA PHE A 113 -1.26 -24.48 -33.61
C PHE A 113 -0.14 -24.68 -34.62
N GLN A 114 0.72 -25.68 -34.41
CA GLN A 114 1.79 -26.02 -35.35
C GLN A 114 1.21 -26.47 -36.70
N GLU A 115 0.24 -27.38 -36.69
CA GLU A 115 -0.46 -27.85 -37.89
C GLU A 115 -1.13 -26.70 -38.63
N ALA A 116 -1.82 -25.80 -37.92
CA ALA A 116 -2.44 -24.63 -38.54
C ALA A 116 -1.40 -23.66 -39.15
N VAL A 117 -0.26 -23.47 -38.48
CA VAL A 117 0.84 -22.65 -38.99
C VAL A 117 1.46 -23.29 -40.24
N GLU A 118 1.68 -24.60 -40.23
CA GLU A 118 2.21 -25.36 -41.37
C GLU A 118 1.27 -25.33 -42.57
N ASP A 119 -0.03 -25.57 -42.37
CA ASP A 119 -1.03 -25.53 -43.44
C ASP A 119 -1.09 -24.14 -44.09
N VAL A 120 -1.17 -23.08 -43.26
CA VAL A 120 -1.20 -21.70 -43.75
C VAL A 120 0.11 -21.35 -44.46
N SER A 121 1.26 -21.73 -43.89
CA SER A 121 2.57 -21.43 -44.49
C SER A 121 2.74 -22.15 -45.81
N SER A 122 2.41 -23.45 -45.88
CA SER A 122 2.44 -24.25 -47.11
C SER A 122 1.61 -23.62 -48.23
N LYS A 123 0.42 -23.14 -47.89
CA LYS A 123 -0.45 -22.43 -48.84
C LYS A 123 0.17 -21.12 -49.35
N TYR A 124 0.74 -20.30 -48.46
CA TYR A 124 1.38 -19.04 -48.88
C TYR A 124 2.66 -19.27 -49.69
N PHE A 125 3.50 -20.22 -49.28
CA PHE A 125 4.73 -20.56 -49.99
C PHE A 125 4.44 -21.10 -51.39
N SER A 126 3.50 -22.03 -51.53
CA SER A 126 3.10 -22.56 -52.83
C SER A 126 2.51 -21.47 -53.74
N GLU A 127 1.70 -20.56 -53.21
CA GLU A 127 1.17 -19.42 -53.97
C GLU A 127 2.27 -18.44 -54.41
N GLY A 128 3.23 -18.16 -53.54
CA GLY A 128 4.41 -17.34 -53.84
C GLY A 128 5.30 -17.94 -54.92
N ILE A 129 5.58 -19.24 -54.83
CA ILE A 129 6.34 -19.98 -55.85
C ILE A 129 5.60 -19.94 -57.19
N ASN A 130 4.30 -20.20 -57.19
CA ASN A 130 3.46 -20.14 -58.40
C ASN A 130 3.42 -18.72 -59.00
N PHE A 131 3.48 -17.67 -58.18
CA PHE A 131 3.63 -16.31 -58.66
C PHE A 131 4.97 -16.10 -59.39
N PHE A 132 6.08 -16.57 -58.81
CA PHE A 132 7.40 -16.51 -59.46
C PHE A 132 7.45 -17.32 -60.76
N LYS A 133 6.91 -18.55 -60.77
CA LYS A 133 6.81 -19.39 -61.98
C LYS A 133 6.08 -18.65 -63.11
N ARG A 134 4.91 -18.06 -62.81
CA ARG A 134 4.14 -17.26 -63.79
C ARG A 134 4.91 -16.05 -64.32
N ARG A 135 5.61 -15.34 -63.44
CA ARG A 135 6.41 -14.16 -63.82
C ARG A 135 7.60 -14.57 -64.70
N LEU A 136 8.27 -15.67 -64.38
CA LEU A 136 9.39 -16.19 -65.15
C LEU A 136 8.94 -16.64 -66.55
N ALA A 137 7.84 -17.40 -66.64
CA ALA A 137 7.26 -17.84 -67.91
C ALA A 137 6.84 -16.66 -68.80
N HIS A 138 6.32 -15.59 -68.21
CA HIS A 138 5.93 -14.39 -68.95
C HIS A 138 7.13 -13.62 -69.53
N HIS A 139 8.22 -13.49 -68.78
CA HIS A 139 9.41 -12.75 -69.23
C HIS A 139 10.37 -13.60 -70.08
N HIS A 140 10.38 -14.92 -69.90
CA HIS A 140 11.31 -15.84 -70.55
C HIS A 140 10.60 -17.08 -71.12
N PRO A 141 9.76 -16.93 -72.16
CA PRO A 141 8.97 -18.04 -72.70
C PRO A 141 9.81 -19.18 -73.31
N ASN A 142 11.07 -18.91 -73.67
CA ASN A 142 11.96 -19.88 -74.35
C ASN A 142 12.97 -20.53 -73.41
N LEU A 143 12.81 -20.41 -72.08
CA LEU A 143 13.82 -20.93 -71.15
C LEU A 143 13.95 -22.46 -71.20
N GLY A 144 12.95 -23.17 -71.74
CA GLY A 144 12.97 -24.64 -71.89
C GLY A 144 13.01 -25.40 -70.56
N ILE A 145 12.87 -24.70 -69.44
CA ILE A 145 12.82 -25.27 -68.09
C ILE A 145 11.36 -25.63 -67.80
N ASP A 146 11.13 -26.90 -67.48
CA ASP A 146 9.86 -27.34 -66.91
C ASP A 146 9.74 -26.82 -65.48
N LEU A 147 8.89 -25.82 -65.29
CA LEU A 147 8.63 -25.24 -63.98
C LEU A 147 7.60 -26.05 -63.18
N ASP A 148 6.84 -26.92 -63.81
CA ASP A 148 5.83 -27.74 -63.13
C ASP A 148 6.47 -28.91 -62.38
N GLY A 149 7.66 -29.37 -62.81
CA GLY A 149 8.48 -30.35 -62.11
C GLY A 149 9.36 -29.81 -60.98
N MET A 150 9.43 -28.48 -60.79
CA MET A 150 10.12 -27.86 -59.65
C MET A 150 9.20 -27.86 -58.43
N ASP A 151 8.97 -29.03 -57.85
CA ASP A 151 8.53 -29.12 -56.46
C ASP A 151 9.73 -28.88 -55.53
N MET A 152 9.48 -28.31 -54.36
CA MET A 152 10.54 -28.19 -53.36
C MET A 152 10.91 -29.59 -52.86
N ASP A 153 12.18 -29.98 -53.02
CA ASP A 153 12.70 -31.22 -52.44
C ASP A 153 12.49 -31.19 -50.92
N ARG A 154 11.59 -32.06 -50.43
CA ARG A 154 11.36 -32.24 -48.98
C ARG A 154 12.64 -32.59 -48.24
N ASP A 155 13.54 -33.31 -48.90
CA ASP A 155 14.82 -33.76 -48.36
C ASP A 155 15.77 -32.59 -48.02
N LEU A 156 15.65 -31.45 -48.73
CA LEU A 156 16.42 -30.24 -48.41
C LEU A 156 15.86 -29.55 -47.15
N LEU A 157 14.55 -29.62 -46.94
CA LEU A 157 13.89 -29.02 -45.78
C LEU A 157 14.23 -29.77 -44.49
N GLU A 158 14.15 -31.11 -44.50
CA GLU A 158 14.49 -31.94 -43.33
C GLU A 158 15.96 -31.75 -42.90
N LYS A 159 16.86 -31.50 -43.86
CA LYS A 159 18.27 -31.26 -43.57
C LYS A 159 18.52 -29.89 -42.91
N GLU A 160 17.82 -28.85 -43.36
CA GLU A 160 17.94 -27.51 -42.78
C GLU A 160 17.35 -27.46 -41.35
N GLU A 161 16.25 -28.19 -41.08
CA GLU A 161 15.68 -28.30 -39.74
C GLU A 161 16.61 -29.01 -38.74
N ALA A 162 17.28 -30.08 -39.17
CA ALA A 162 18.24 -30.80 -38.34
C ALA A 162 19.45 -29.94 -37.94
N ASP A 163 19.96 -29.12 -38.87
CA ASP A 163 21.09 -28.22 -38.60
C ASP A 163 20.70 -27.10 -37.61
N VAL A 164 19.44 -26.62 -37.66
CA VAL A 164 18.92 -25.58 -36.75
C VAL A 164 18.71 -26.10 -35.31
N GLU A 165 18.35 -27.37 -35.13
CA GLU A 165 18.26 -27.97 -33.79
C GLU A 165 19.64 -28.15 -33.14
N GLU A 166 20.67 -28.52 -33.91
CA GLU A 166 22.03 -28.73 -33.39
C GLU A 166 22.66 -27.43 -32.86
N ASP A 167 22.34 -26.30 -33.49
CA ASP A 167 22.81 -24.97 -33.05
C ASP A 167 22.09 -24.45 -31.80
N LYS A 168 20.84 -24.88 -31.55
CA LYS A 168 20.12 -24.54 -30.31
C LYS A 168 20.66 -25.31 -29.11
N GLU A 169 21.00 -26.59 -29.25
CA GLU A 169 21.60 -27.38 -28.17
C GLU A 169 22.99 -26.88 -27.75
N LYS A 170 23.78 -26.31 -28.68
CA LYS A 170 25.11 -25.77 -28.35
C LYS A 170 25.07 -24.37 -27.70
N GLY A 171 23.93 -23.69 -27.72
CA GLY A 171 23.76 -22.32 -27.23
C GLY A 171 23.44 -22.15 -25.74
N GLU A 172 22.88 -23.17 -25.06
CA GLU A 172 22.40 -23.03 -23.67
C GLU A 172 23.49 -23.23 -22.58
N GLY A 173 24.74 -23.51 -22.97
CA GLY A 173 25.80 -23.90 -22.04
C GLY A 173 26.69 -22.78 -21.46
N LYS A 174 26.44 -21.50 -21.73
CA LYS A 174 27.44 -20.46 -21.38
C LYS A 174 26.87 -19.12 -20.94
N GLY A 175 26.70 -18.96 -19.63
CA GLY A 175 26.92 -17.68 -18.96
C GLY A 175 25.88 -17.28 -17.93
N ASP A 176 26.15 -17.54 -16.65
CA ASP A 176 26.29 -16.45 -15.67
C ASP A 176 26.81 -16.97 -14.32
N ASN A 177 28.13 -17.18 -14.24
CA ASN A 177 28.85 -17.20 -12.97
C ASN A 177 29.55 -15.85 -12.83
N SER A 178 28.79 -14.80 -12.51
CA SER A 178 29.37 -13.54 -12.05
C SER A 178 29.84 -13.70 -10.60
N PRO A 179 31.10 -13.42 -10.27
CA PRO A 179 31.57 -13.46 -8.89
C PRO A 179 31.02 -12.24 -8.15
N LEU A 180 30.30 -12.49 -7.05
CA LEU A 180 30.03 -11.51 -6.02
C LEU A 180 31.36 -10.84 -5.62
N SER A 181 31.47 -9.55 -5.85
CA SER A 181 32.53 -8.72 -5.29
C SER A 181 32.16 -8.29 -3.86
N PRO A 182 33.14 -8.14 -2.96
CA PRO A 182 32.95 -8.12 -1.51
C PRO A 182 32.37 -6.83 -0.94
#